data_AF-A0A191ZSU6-F1
#
_entry.id   AF-A0A191ZSU6-F1
#
_cell.length_a   1.000
_cell.length_b   1.000
_cell.length_c   1.000
_cell.angle_alpha   90.00
_cell.angle_beta   90.00
_cell.angle_gamma   90.00
#
_symmetry.space_group_name_H-M   'P 1'
#
loop_
_entity.id
_entity.type
_entity.pdbx_description
1 polymer ?
#
loop_
_entity_poly.entity_id
_entity_poly.type
_entity_poly.pdbx_seq_one_letter_code
_entity_poly.pdbx_strand_id
1 'polypeptide(L)'
;MTAASLPSSDGPLDDDSFAGRLKGVLTRGRIQLKQVAAALGVSPSAVHKWTRGGEIEYANLLALARFLNVNWLWLRYGDRALADLEANLSTDTRAREGRQKHLAAIMESEARMTFAQEISGVVTWEWNLLTDAVAYSPNAARLFGRPIRTLDDFWHCVAPEDAPGVQAAIAQNLAEGGVYAHEFRINPAPDTVRWIVSRATLVRDAQDRPVKMIGLSLDITERRTAEAALRDSEALLAKAQQIARLGSWVWEPGSDACRWTDEAYRIFGWVPQATPVTMARYLDAIVPADRARVQAVLDQAVTTRQPYRVEYTIALPDGTRRHIHEEGEAQDPTAATPTMIGAAQDVTAEVEAQAAFRDSEAKLRTLFEQVPVGIAQVSLEGRCLRANPWLCKLLGQPEAALQQRTLLDLTHRDDLARHLRQYGELLAGTVPTYALSLQLVRGDGSAVPVRVTTSLARDPATEAPLHLITVVDLVPEAGAS
;
A
#
# COMPACT_ATOMS: atom_id res chain seq x y z
N MET A 1 -38.70 37.08 39.43
CA MET A 1 -39.91 37.88 39.71
C MET A 1 -39.91 38.23 41.17
N THR A 2 -39.97 39.53 41.46
CA THR A 2 -39.85 40.16 42.78
C THR A 2 -40.94 39.70 43.74
N ALA A 3 -40.55 39.30 44.94
CA ALA A 3 -41.44 38.97 46.04
C ALA A 3 -42.21 40.23 46.47
N ALA A 4 -43.52 40.23 46.26
CA ALA A 4 -44.39 41.25 46.83
C ALA A 4 -44.59 40.95 48.32
N SER A 5 -44.30 41.95 49.15
CA SER A 5 -44.37 41.92 50.61
C SER A 5 -45.72 41.40 51.12
N LEU A 6 -45.66 40.44 52.04
CA LEU A 6 -46.80 39.95 52.82
C LEU A 6 -47.38 41.12 53.64
N PRO A 7 -48.72 41.34 53.64
CA PRO A 7 -49.30 42.33 54.54
C PRO A 7 -49.26 41.81 55.98
N SER A 8 -48.68 42.64 56.85
CA SER A 8 -48.59 42.47 58.29
C SER A 8 -49.95 42.21 58.93
N SER A 9 -49.99 41.20 59.81
CA SER A 9 -51.14 40.79 60.61
C SER A 9 -51.33 41.74 61.79
N ASP A 10 -52.24 42.70 61.69
CA ASP A 10 -52.79 43.38 62.87
C ASP A 10 -54.32 43.32 62.83
N GLY A 11 -54.88 42.61 63.82
CA GLY A 11 -56.32 42.45 64.06
C GLY A 11 -56.71 40.97 64.26
N PRO A 12 -57.36 40.60 65.38
CA PRO A 12 -57.64 39.21 65.71
C PRO A 12 -58.68 38.64 64.75
N LEU A 13 -58.27 37.67 63.93
CA LEU A 13 -59.20 36.76 63.26
C LEU A 13 -59.37 35.57 64.20
N ASP A 14 -60.50 35.52 64.90
CA ASP A 14 -60.80 34.58 66.00
C ASP A 14 -61.03 33.12 65.55
N ASP A 15 -60.55 32.73 64.36
CA ASP A 15 -60.67 31.38 63.81
C ASP A 15 -59.62 31.11 62.72
N ASP A 16 -58.57 30.33 63.03
CA ASP A 16 -57.56 29.86 62.07
C ASP A 16 -58.05 28.65 61.25
N SER A 17 -59.35 28.57 60.98
CA SER A 17 -59.93 27.64 60.01
C SER A 17 -59.81 28.19 58.57
N PHE A 18 -59.93 27.30 57.59
CA PHE A 18 -60.03 27.68 56.17
C PHE A 18 -61.16 28.71 55.93
N ALA A 19 -62.29 28.56 56.62
CA ALA A 19 -63.42 29.45 56.48
C ALA A 19 -63.16 30.85 57.09
N GLY A 20 -62.48 30.88 58.25
CA GLY A 20 -62.04 32.11 58.90
C GLY A 20 -61.05 32.89 58.03
N ARG A 21 -60.01 32.22 57.51
CA ARG A 21 -59.03 32.83 56.59
C ARG A 21 -59.68 33.32 55.30
N LEU A 22 -60.54 32.52 54.67
CA LEU A 22 -61.24 32.91 53.45
C LEU A 22 -62.12 34.16 53.68
N LYS A 23 -62.87 34.22 54.79
CA LYS A 23 -63.65 35.41 55.18
C LYS A 23 -62.76 36.63 55.38
N GLY A 24 -61.62 36.47 56.05
CA GLY A 24 -60.66 37.54 56.28
C GLY A 24 -60.15 38.14 54.98
N VAL A 25 -59.75 37.30 54.01
CA VAL A 25 -59.24 37.74 52.70
C VAL A 25 -60.34 38.45 51.89
N LEU A 26 -61.55 37.89 51.84
CA LEU A 26 -62.67 38.51 51.11
C LEU A 26 -63.06 39.88 51.68
N THR A 27 -63.07 39.99 53.02
CA THR A 27 -63.44 41.24 53.71
C THR A 27 -62.39 42.32 53.48
N ARG A 28 -61.09 41.98 53.62
CA ARG A 28 -59.99 42.93 53.37
C ARG A 28 -59.91 43.37 51.91
N GLY A 29 -60.13 42.43 50.98
CA GLY A 29 -60.13 42.71 49.54
C GLY A 29 -61.41 43.39 49.03
N ARG A 30 -62.43 43.60 49.88
CA ARG A 30 -63.78 44.06 49.49
C ARG A 30 -64.37 43.24 48.31
N ILE A 31 -64.10 41.94 48.27
CA ILE A 31 -64.51 41.03 47.19
C ILE A 31 -65.88 40.44 47.52
N GLN A 32 -66.85 40.58 46.63
CA GLN A 32 -68.18 40.00 46.82
C GLN A 32 -68.21 38.51 46.47
N LEU A 33 -69.02 37.72 47.19
CA LEU A 33 -69.19 36.28 46.93
C LEU A 33 -69.61 35.96 45.48
N LYS A 34 -70.41 36.85 44.86
CA LYS A 34 -70.81 36.72 43.45
C LYS A 34 -69.64 36.84 42.48
N GLN A 35 -68.62 37.65 42.80
CA GLN A 35 -67.43 37.81 41.96
C GLN A 35 -66.54 36.56 42.01
N VAL A 36 -66.38 35.98 43.21
CA VAL A 36 -65.67 34.71 43.39
C VAL A 36 -66.39 33.58 42.65
N ALA A 37 -67.72 33.51 42.79
CA ALA A 37 -68.54 32.51 42.13
C ALA A 37 -68.42 32.57 40.60
N ALA A 38 -68.48 33.77 40.03
CA ALA A 38 -68.29 33.99 38.61
C ALA A 38 -66.87 33.62 38.12
N ALA A 39 -65.83 34.01 38.87
CA ALA A 39 -64.45 33.72 38.50
C ALA A 39 -64.09 32.23 38.55
N LEU A 40 -64.74 31.46 39.42
CA LEU A 40 -64.51 30.03 39.58
C LEU A 40 -65.53 29.16 38.81
N GLY A 41 -66.55 29.75 38.18
CA GLY A 41 -67.60 29.02 37.49
C GLY A 41 -68.49 28.17 38.43
N VAL A 42 -68.64 28.58 39.69
CA VAL A 42 -69.42 27.87 40.72
C VAL A 42 -70.61 28.69 41.20
N SER A 43 -71.56 28.08 41.91
CA SER A 43 -72.71 28.82 42.45
C SER A 43 -72.31 29.74 43.62
N PRO A 44 -72.93 30.93 43.79
CA PRO A 44 -72.71 31.78 44.96
C PRO A 44 -73.01 31.09 46.30
N SER A 45 -73.92 30.10 46.28
CA SER A 45 -74.24 29.26 47.44
C SER A 45 -73.06 28.37 47.85
N ALA A 46 -72.30 27.84 46.89
CA ALA A 46 -71.10 27.05 47.16
C ALA A 46 -70.01 27.89 47.85
N VAL A 47 -69.76 29.11 47.36
CA VAL A 47 -68.79 30.04 47.99
C VAL A 47 -69.25 30.45 49.39
N HIS A 48 -70.55 30.67 49.57
CA HIS A 48 -71.13 30.95 50.88
C HIS A 48 -71.01 29.76 51.85
N LYS A 49 -71.10 28.51 51.35
CA LYS A 49 -70.87 27.29 52.14
C LYS A 49 -69.42 27.19 52.61
N TRP A 50 -68.44 27.53 51.76
CA TRP A 50 -67.02 27.54 52.12
C TRP A 50 -66.67 28.55 53.21
N THR A 51 -67.28 29.74 53.18
CA THR A 51 -67.11 30.75 54.24
C THR A 51 -67.76 30.35 55.58
N ARG A 52 -68.51 29.25 55.64
CA ARG A 52 -69.10 28.69 56.86
C ARG A 52 -68.51 27.35 57.28
N GLY A 53 -67.36 26.97 56.74
CA GLY A 53 -66.66 25.74 57.12
C GLY A 53 -67.04 24.52 56.29
N GLY A 54 -67.79 24.68 55.21
CA GLY A 54 -68.06 23.58 54.29
C GLY A 54 -66.84 23.18 53.48
N GLU A 55 -66.78 21.90 53.13
CA GLU A 55 -65.68 21.34 52.34
C GLU A 55 -65.58 22.01 50.95
N ILE A 56 -64.34 22.23 50.55
CA ILE A 56 -63.97 22.68 49.21
C ILE A 56 -63.11 21.59 48.56
N GLU A 57 -63.47 21.24 47.32
CA GLU A 57 -62.69 20.34 46.49
C GLU A 57 -61.37 20.98 46.07
N TYR A 58 -60.35 20.16 45.85
CA TYR A 58 -58.98 20.59 45.59
C TYR A 58 -58.84 21.52 44.38
N ALA A 59 -59.53 21.21 43.28
CA ALA A 59 -59.52 22.03 42.06
C ALA A 59 -60.10 23.44 42.31
N ASN A 60 -61.19 23.51 43.08
CA ASN A 60 -61.84 24.77 43.46
C ASN A 60 -60.98 25.59 44.44
N LEU A 61 -60.25 24.93 45.35
CA LEU A 61 -59.31 25.57 46.27
C LEU A 61 -58.14 26.24 45.54
N LEU A 62 -57.55 25.57 44.55
CA LEU A 62 -56.47 26.12 43.72
C LEU A 62 -56.94 27.32 42.89
N ALA A 63 -58.12 27.19 42.25
CA ALA A 63 -58.71 28.28 41.49
C ALA A 63 -59.05 29.49 42.39
N LEU A 64 -59.57 29.22 43.60
CA LEU A 64 -59.87 30.23 44.61
C LEU A 64 -58.61 30.97 45.05
N ALA A 65 -57.56 30.24 45.41
CA ALA A 65 -56.29 30.83 45.84
C ALA A 65 -55.65 31.68 44.75
N ARG A 66 -55.71 31.23 43.48
CA ARG A 66 -55.21 31.99 42.34
C ARG A 66 -56.02 33.27 42.10
N PHE A 67 -57.35 33.19 42.21
CA PHE A 67 -58.22 34.37 42.07
C PHE A 67 -57.99 35.40 43.19
N LEU A 68 -57.82 34.93 44.42
CA LEU A 68 -57.54 35.78 45.58
C LEU A 68 -56.07 36.22 45.67
N ASN A 69 -55.22 35.70 44.78
CA ASN A 69 -53.77 35.91 44.76
C ASN A 69 -53.08 35.60 46.12
N VAL A 70 -53.43 34.47 46.72
CA VAL A 70 -52.86 33.97 47.97
C VAL A 70 -52.32 32.55 47.78
N ASN A 71 -51.40 32.11 48.65
CA ASN A 71 -50.91 30.75 48.62
C ASN A 71 -52.03 29.77 49.00
N TRP A 72 -52.29 28.77 48.16
CA TRP A 72 -53.38 27.79 48.37
C TRP A 72 -53.15 26.90 49.60
N LEU A 73 -51.89 26.61 49.92
CA LEU A 73 -51.48 25.85 51.11
C LEU A 73 -51.80 26.63 52.38
N TRP A 74 -51.42 27.91 52.40
CA TRP A 74 -51.74 28.83 53.49
C TRP A 74 -53.26 28.97 53.65
N LEU A 75 -53.99 29.19 52.55
CA LEU A 75 -55.44 29.35 52.60
C LEU A 75 -56.10 28.13 53.25
N ARG A 76 -55.64 26.91 52.91
CA ARG A 76 -56.21 25.65 53.41
C ARG A 76 -55.73 25.25 54.81
N TYR A 77 -54.46 25.41 55.13
CA TYR A 77 -53.84 24.81 56.32
C TYR A 77 -53.21 25.82 57.30
N GLY A 78 -53.18 27.11 56.95
CA GLY A 78 -52.67 28.17 57.81
C GLY A 78 -51.14 28.25 57.88
N ASP A 79 -50.64 29.16 58.72
CA ASP A 79 -49.21 29.50 58.80
C ASP A 79 -48.35 28.36 59.37
N ARG A 80 -48.92 27.51 60.24
CA ARG A 80 -48.21 26.35 60.82
C ARG A 80 -47.81 25.31 59.78
N ALA A 81 -48.67 25.03 58.80
CA ALA A 81 -48.37 24.06 57.74
C ALA A 81 -47.35 24.59 56.72
N LEU A 82 -47.26 25.92 56.55
CA LEU A 82 -46.23 26.55 55.72
C LEU A 82 -44.85 26.48 56.39
N ALA A 83 -44.81 26.73 57.71
CA ALA A 83 -43.58 26.61 58.51
C ALA A 83 -43.04 25.16 58.55
N ASP A 84 -43.93 24.17 58.67
CA ASP A 84 -43.54 22.75 58.60
C ASP A 84 -43.06 22.35 57.19
N LEU A 85 -43.58 22.98 56.12
CA LEU A 85 -43.08 22.75 54.75
C LEU A 85 -41.72 23.41 54.50
N GLU A 86 -41.50 24.62 55.03
CA GLU A 86 -40.23 25.33 54.95
C GLU A 86 -39.13 24.64 55.76
N ALA A 87 -39.48 24.03 56.89
CA ALA A 87 -38.58 23.16 57.67
C ALA A 87 -38.23 21.83 56.96
N ASN A 88 -39.14 21.31 56.12
CA ASN A 88 -38.91 20.09 55.33
C ASN A 88 -38.21 20.34 53.98
N LEU A 89 -38.29 21.56 53.42
CA LEU A 89 -37.57 21.97 52.21
C LEU A 89 -36.07 22.21 52.43
N SER A 90 -35.66 22.44 53.68
CA SER A 90 -34.28 22.75 54.05
C SER A 90 -33.43 21.50 54.36
N THR A 91 -33.98 20.29 54.32
CA THR A 91 -33.28 19.05 54.70
C THR A 91 -32.69 18.21 53.56
N ASP A 92 -32.71 18.63 52.29
CA ASP A 92 -32.01 17.81 51.26
C ASP A 92 -31.46 18.55 50.01
N THR A 93 -30.66 19.59 50.22
CA THR A 93 -29.82 20.19 49.16
C THR A 93 -28.67 19.27 48.74
N ARG A 94 -28.12 18.46 49.67
CA ARG A 94 -27.00 17.54 49.40
C ARG A 94 -27.36 16.34 48.53
N ALA A 95 -28.50 15.67 48.70
CA ALA A 95 -28.84 14.55 47.81
C ALA A 95 -29.31 15.03 46.43
N ARG A 96 -29.85 16.25 46.30
CA ARG A 96 -30.20 16.86 45.01
C ARG A 96 -28.94 17.22 44.21
N GLU A 97 -27.97 17.88 44.85
CA GLU A 97 -26.64 18.09 44.25
C GLU A 97 -25.92 16.77 43.96
N GLY A 98 -26.00 15.78 44.86
CA GLY A 98 -25.40 14.47 44.66
C GLY A 98 -25.99 13.71 43.48
N ARG A 99 -27.32 13.71 43.32
CA ARG A 99 -28.01 13.08 42.17
C ARG A 99 -27.73 13.82 40.87
N GLN A 100 -27.66 15.15 40.91
CA GLN A 100 -27.34 15.95 39.72
C GLN A 100 -25.88 15.81 39.31
N LYS A 101 -24.94 15.74 40.27
CA LYS A 101 -23.52 15.41 40.01
C LYS A 101 -23.37 13.99 39.47
N HIS A 102 -24.12 13.02 40.00
CA HIS A 102 -24.08 11.63 39.51
C HIS A 102 -24.66 11.50 38.11
N LEU A 103 -25.81 12.13 37.81
CA LEU A 103 -26.38 12.18 36.47
C LEU A 103 -25.48 12.90 35.48
N ALA A 104 -24.88 14.04 35.88
CA ALA A 104 -23.91 14.74 35.05
C ALA A 104 -22.67 13.87 34.76
N ALA A 105 -22.18 13.12 35.75
CA ALA A 105 -21.06 12.18 35.56
C ALA A 105 -21.43 11.01 34.63
N ILE A 106 -22.64 10.46 34.75
CA ILE A 106 -23.15 9.43 33.82
C ILE A 106 -23.23 9.99 32.41
N MET A 107 -23.88 11.15 32.23
CA MET A 107 -24.03 11.80 30.93
C MET A 107 -22.67 12.16 30.31
N GLU A 108 -21.72 12.64 31.11
CA GLU A 108 -20.37 12.97 30.66
C GLU A 108 -19.58 11.71 30.27
N SER A 109 -19.71 10.63 31.02
CA SER A 109 -19.13 9.32 30.68
C SER A 109 -19.75 8.73 29.41
N GLU A 110 -21.07 8.82 29.26
CA GLU A 110 -21.82 8.34 28.10
C GLU A 110 -21.49 9.14 26.83
N ALA A 111 -21.40 10.47 26.94
CA ALA A 111 -20.96 11.33 25.84
C ALA A 111 -19.51 11.03 25.43
N ARG A 112 -18.60 10.84 26.41
CA ARG A 112 -17.21 10.43 26.13
C ARG A 112 -17.15 9.08 25.43
N MET A 113 -17.92 8.10 25.90
CA MET A 113 -17.97 6.75 25.33
C MET A 113 -18.47 6.81 23.88
N THR A 114 -19.56 7.53 23.64
CA THR A 114 -20.16 7.69 22.31
C THR A 114 -19.18 8.38 21.35
N PHE A 115 -18.54 9.45 21.80
CA PHE A 115 -17.54 10.17 21.01
C PHE A 115 -16.30 9.31 20.69
N ALA A 116 -15.80 8.55 21.68
CA ALA A 116 -14.69 7.63 21.46
C ALA A 116 -15.05 6.53 20.45
N GLN A 117 -16.27 5.99 20.49
CA GLN A 117 -16.78 5.02 19.51
C GLN A 117 -16.87 5.62 18.11
N GLU A 118 -17.35 6.85 17.97
CA GLU A 118 -17.47 7.51 16.67
C GLU A 118 -16.10 7.81 16.02
N ILE A 119 -15.12 8.26 16.80
CA ILE A 119 -13.77 8.57 16.28
C ILE A 119 -12.99 7.31 15.96
N SER A 120 -13.04 6.30 16.83
CA SER A 120 -12.27 5.07 16.65
C SER A 120 -12.87 4.12 15.60
N GLY A 121 -14.09 4.39 15.12
CA GLY A 121 -14.83 3.49 14.25
C GLY A 121 -15.26 2.19 14.95
N VAL A 122 -15.08 2.08 16.27
CA VAL A 122 -15.51 0.93 17.07
C VAL A 122 -17.02 0.93 17.16
N VAL A 123 -17.63 -0.18 16.75
CA VAL A 123 -19.05 -0.43 16.91
C VAL A 123 -19.25 -1.34 18.10
N THR A 124 -20.05 -0.96 19.10
CA THR A 124 -20.40 -1.84 20.21
C THR A 124 -21.77 -2.46 20.00
N TRP A 125 -21.97 -3.66 20.55
CA TRP A 125 -23.24 -4.35 20.42
C TRP A 125 -23.57 -5.15 21.67
N GLU A 126 -24.86 -5.36 21.89
CA GLU A 126 -25.43 -6.20 22.93
C GLU A 126 -26.45 -7.13 22.26
N TRP A 127 -26.36 -8.42 22.57
CA TRP A 127 -27.33 -9.41 22.17
C TRP A 127 -27.93 -10.06 23.42
N ASN A 128 -29.24 -9.90 23.59
CA ASN A 128 -30.00 -10.52 24.66
C ASN A 128 -30.33 -11.98 24.28
N LEU A 129 -29.75 -12.93 25.00
CA LEU A 129 -29.86 -14.36 24.68
C LEU A 129 -31.24 -14.94 25.03
N LEU A 130 -32.04 -14.23 25.83
CA LEU A 130 -33.38 -14.68 26.26
C LEU A 130 -34.46 -14.20 25.28
N THR A 131 -34.32 -13.00 24.74
CA THR A 131 -35.32 -12.38 23.86
C THR A 131 -34.88 -12.29 22.39
N ASP A 132 -33.65 -12.70 22.09
CA ASP A 132 -32.99 -12.56 20.78
C ASP A 132 -32.89 -11.11 20.26
N ALA A 133 -33.00 -10.14 21.17
CA ALA A 133 -32.94 -8.72 20.82
C ALA A 133 -31.48 -8.28 20.67
N VAL A 134 -31.16 -7.56 19.58
CA VAL A 134 -29.82 -7.06 19.32
C VAL A 134 -29.83 -5.53 19.30
N ALA A 135 -28.95 -4.92 20.08
CA ALA A 135 -28.74 -3.48 20.13
C ALA A 135 -27.31 -3.15 19.71
N TYR A 136 -27.17 -2.32 18.68
CA TYR A 136 -25.88 -1.81 18.21
C TYR A 136 -25.72 -0.33 18.55
N SER A 137 -24.48 0.14 18.69
CA SER A 137 -24.18 1.56 18.78
C SER A 137 -24.61 2.31 17.51
N PRO A 138 -24.93 3.62 17.59
CA PRO A 138 -25.49 4.38 16.47
C PRO A 138 -24.63 4.38 15.20
N ASN A 139 -23.30 4.25 15.35
CA ASN A 139 -22.34 4.20 14.24
C ASN A 139 -22.34 2.86 13.47
N ALA A 140 -23.06 1.84 13.93
CA ALA A 140 -23.10 0.52 13.27
C ALA A 140 -23.61 0.57 11.83
N ALA A 141 -24.55 1.46 11.52
CA ALA A 141 -25.05 1.61 10.15
C ALA A 141 -23.95 2.05 9.17
N ARG A 142 -22.92 2.77 9.63
CA ARG A 142 -21.76 3.13 8.80
C ARG A 142 -20.89 1.91 8.50
N LEU A 143 -20.78 0.98 9.45
CA LEU A 143 -19.97 -0.23 9.32
C LEU A 143 -20.67 -1.30 8.47
N PHE A 144 -21.93 -1.60 8.76
CA PHE A 144 -22.71 -2.66 8.13
C PHE A 144 -23.52 -2.20 6.91
N GLY A 145 -23.53 -0.90 6.60
CA GLY A 145 -24.31 -0.32 5.49
C GLY A 145 -25.82 -0.25 5.73
N ARG A 146 -26.30 -0.84 6.83
CA ARG A 146 -27.70 -0.86 7.26
C ARG A 146 -27.80 -0.90 8.78
N PRO A 147 -28.91 -0.45 9.38
CA PRO A 147 -29.16 -0.66 10.80
C PRO A 147 -29.35 -2.15 11.08
N ILE A 148 -28.73 -2.65 12.13
CA ILE A 148 -28.89 -4.02 12.63
C ILE A 148 -29.79 -3.97 13.86
N ARG A 149 -30.97 -4.60 13.80
CA ARG A 149 -31.96 -4.61 14.89
C ARG A 149 -32.24 -6.01 15.41
N THR A 150 -31.95 -7.03 14.60
CA THR A 150 -32.13 -8.44 14.92
C THR A 150 -30.86 -9.21 14.58
N LEU A 151 -30.74 -10.43 15.11
CA LEU A 151 -29.65 -11.32 14.74
C LEU A 151 -29.73 -11.74 13.27
N ASP A 152 -30.94 -11.85 12.73
CA ASP A 152 -31.17 -12.12 11.31
C ASP A 152 -30.61 -10.99 10.41
N ASP A 153 -30.80 -9.73 10.77
CA ASP A 153 -30.20 -8.59 10.05
C ASP A 153 -28.66 -8.70 10.01
N PHE A 154 -28.04 -9.15 11.10
CA PHE A 154 -26.60 -9.38 11.17
C PHE A 154 -26.16 -10.48 10.20
N TRP A 155 -26.86 -11.62 10.19
CA TRP A 155 -26.51 -12.74 9.30
C TRP A 155 -26.63 -12.38 7.81
N HIS A 156 -27.57 -11.50 7.44
CA HIS A 156 -27.67 -10.97 6.08
C HIS A 156 -26.46 -10.12 5.66
N CYS A 157 -25.70 -9.57 6.62
CA CYS A 157 -24.48 -8.81 6.34
C CYS A 157 -23.22 -9.69 6.32
N VAL A 158 -23.19 -10.81 7.04
CA VAL A 158 -22.03 -11.71 7.07
C VAL A 158 -21.85 -12.39 5.71
N ALA A 159 -20.61 -12.49 5.24
CA ALA A 159 -20.32 -13.22 4.02
C ALA A 159 -20.77 -14.70 4.19
N PRO A 160 -21.50 -15.28 3.22
CA PRO A 160 -22.09 -16.63 3.37
C PRO A 160 -21.08 -17.72 3.73
N GLU A 161 -19.87 -17.60 3.21
CA GLU A 161 -18.72 -18.46 3.48
C GLU A 161 -18.15 -18.37 4.90
N ASP A 162 -18.30 -17.22 5.57
CA ASP A 162 -17.79 -17.01 6.93
C ASP A 162 -18.87 -17.30 8.00
N ALA A 163 -20.16 -17.33 7.62
CA ALA A 163 -21.28 -17.54 8.53
C ALA A 163 -21.18 -18.83 9.39
N PRO A 164 -20.82 -20.01 8.84
CA PRO A 164 -20.68 -21.22 9.65
C PRO A 164 -19.58 -21.11 10.71
N GLY A 165 -18.47 -20.43 10.40
CA GLY A 165 -17.36 -20.21 11.32
C GLY A 165 -17.74 -19.29 12.48
N VAL A 166 -18.44 -18.20 12.18
CA VAL A 166 -18.98 -17.27 13.18
C VAL A 166 -19.98 -17.99 14.10
N GLN A 167 -20.90 -18.79 13.55
CA GLN A 167 -21.87 -19.57 14.32
C GLN A 167 -21.19 -20.57 15.27
N ALA A 168 -20.19 -21.31 14.78
CA ALA A 168 -19.43 -22.25 15.60
C ALA A 168 -18.69 -21.54 16.75
N ALA A 169 -18.05 -20.40 16.47
CA ALA A 169 -17.35 -19.61 17.49
C ALA A 169 -18.29 -19.06 18.56
N ILE A 170 -19.49 -18.60 18.17
CA ILE A 170 -20.54 -18.18 19.11
C ILE A 170 -21.02 -19.37 19.96
N ALA A 171 -21.33 -20.51 19.34
CA ALA A 171 -21.80 -21.70 20.04
C ALA A 171 -20.77 -22.23 21.05
N GLN A 172 -19.49 -22.23 20.68
CA GLN A 172 -18.40 -22.58 21.57
C GLN A 172 -18.33 -21.64 22.77
N ASN A 173 -18.38 -20.32 22.54
CA ASN A 173 -18.33 -19.34 23.62
C ASN A 173 -19.53 -19.48 24.59
N LEU A 174 -20.72 -19.79 24.07
CA LEU A 174 -21.90 -20.05 24.90
C LEU A 174 -21.76 -21.32 25.76
N ALA A 175 -21.15 -22.38 25.22
CA ALA A 175 -20.98 -23.64 25.92
C ALA A 175 -19.86 -23.60 26.97
N GLU A 176 -18.70 -23.05 26.60
CA GLU A 176 -17.46 -23.11 27.40
C GLU A 176 -17.22 -21.84 28.21
N GLY A 177 -17.87 -20.73 27.85
CA GLY A 177 -17.59 -19.40 28.40
C GLY A 177 -16.34 -18.74 27.78
N GLY A 178 -15.80 -17.73 28.48
CA GLY A 178 -14.62 -16.99 28.04
C GLY A 178 -14.92 -15.80 27.12
N VAL A 179 -13.86 -15.29 26.48
CA VAL A 179 -13.94 -14.15 25.56
C VAL A 179 -14.13 -14.67 24.13
N TYR A 180 -15.23 -14.28 23.49
CA TYR A 180 -15.42 -14.48 22.06
C TYR A 180 -14.44 -13.57 21.30
N ALA A 181 -13.72 -14.12 20.34
CA ALA A 181 -12.89 -13.37 19.42
C ALA A 181 -12.92 -14.05 18.05
N HIS A 182 -13.37 -13.35 17.03
CA HIS A 182 -13.47 -13.89 15.68
C HIS A 182 -13.27 -12.80 14.63
N GLU A 183 -12.63 -13.17 13.52
CA GLU A 183 -12.50 -12.33 12.33
C GLU A 183 -13.36 -12.91 11.22
N PHE A 184 -14.18 -12.06 10.58
CA PHE A 184 -15.08 -12.47 9.51
C PHE A 184 -15.33 -11.32 8.55
N ARG A 185 -15.79 -11.66 7.34
CA ARG A 185 -16.14 -10.67 6.32
C ARG A 185 -17.62 -10.32 6.39
N ILE A 186 -17.90 -9.05 6.09
CA ILE A 186 -19.24 -8.54 5.85
C ILE A 186 -19.35 -7.90 4.47
N ASN A 187 -20.56 -7.93 3.91
CA ASN A 187 -20.89 -7.37 2.61
C ASN A 187 -21.93 -6.24 2.79
N PRO A 188 -21.51 -5.03 3.20
CA PRO A 188 -22.42 -3.93 3.49
C PRO A 188 -23.16 -3.40 2.24
N ALA A 189 -22.60 -3.61 1.05
CA ALA A 189 -23.16 -3.24 -0.24
C ALA A 189 -22.70 -4.24 -1.32
N PRO A 190 -23.35 -4.30 -2.50
CA PRO A 190 -22.86 -5.07 -3.64
C PRO A 190 -21.40 -4.69 -3.94
N ASP A 191 -20.56 -5.70 -4.18
CA ASP A 191 -19.13 -5.57 -4.50
C ASP A 191 -18.24 -4.89 -3.43
N THR A 192 -18.77 -4.67 -2.22
CA THR A 192 -17.99 -4.15 -1.09
C THR A 192 -17.82 -5.23 -0.04
N VAL A 193 -16.56 -5.58 0.27
CA VAL A 193 -16.22 -6.51 1.34
C VAL A 193 -15.48 -5.75 2.43
N ARG A 194 -15.87 -5.95 3.69
CA ARG A 194 -15.12 -5.46 4.85
C ARG A 194 -14.73 -6.59 5.78
N TRP A 195 -13.51 -6.56 6.27
CA TRP A 195 -13.03 -7.47 7.31
C TRP A 195 -13.33 -6.88 8.68
N ILE A 196 -14.06 -7.65 9.49
CA ILE A 196 -14.42 -7.28 10.85
C ILE A 196 -13.67 -8.17 11.82
N VAL A 197 -13.03 -7.57 12.83
CA VAL A 197 -12.68 -8.28 14.05
C VAL A 197 -13.72 -7.96 15.12
N SER A 198 -14.32 -8.99 15.70
CA SER A 198 -15.30 -8.83 16.77
C SER A 198 -14.84 -9.55 18.02
N ARG A 199 -14.95 -8.87 19.17
CA ARG A 199 -14.64 -9.41 20.49
C ARG A 199 -15.82 -9.20 21.43
N ALA A 200 -16.16 -10.20 22.22
CA ALA A 200 -17.29 -10.11 23.13
C ALA A 200 -17.10 -10.94 24.39
N THR A 201 -17.89 -10.63 25.41
CA THR A 201 -17.97 -11.39 26.66
C THR A 201 -19.41 -11.68 27.02
N LEU A 202 -19.63 -12.76 27.76
CA LEU A 202 -20.94 -13.16 28.27
C LEU A 202 -21.20 -12.48 29.61
N VAL A 203 -22.41 -11.94 29.74
CA VAL A 203 -22.95 -11.47 31.01
C VAL A 203 -23.91 -12.54 31.51
N ARG A 204 -23.73 -12.92 32.78
CA ARG A 204 -24.47 -14.00 33.44
C ARG A 204 -25.34 -13.45 34.57
N ASP A 205 -26.43 -14.13 34.88
CA ASP A 205 -27.28 -13.82 36.04
C ASP A 205 -26.67 -14.34 37.35
N ALA A 206 -27.40 -14.12 38.46
CA ALA A 206 -26.97 -14.58 39.79
C ALA A 206 -26.92 -16.12 39.94
N GLN A 207 -27.45 -16.87 38.96
CA GLN A 207 -27.41 -18.33 38.89
C GLN A 207 -26.39 -18.83 37.85
N ASP A 208 -25.48 -17.96 37.40
CA ASP A 208 -24.42 -18.22 36.41
C ASP A 208 -24.92 -18.59 35.01
N ARG A 209 -26.18 -18.29 34.70
CA ARG A 209 -26.76 -18.54 33.38
C ARG A 209 -26.46 -17.37 32.45
N PRO A 210 -26.03 -17.61 31.19
CA PRO A 210 -25.77 -16.54 30.24
C PRO A 210 -27.08 -15.83 29.87
N VAL A 211 -27.15 -14.52 30.12
CA VAL A 211 -28.36 -13.71 29.85
C VAL A 211 -28.17 -12.77 28.67
N LYS A 212 -26.94 -12.31 28.42
CA LYS A 212 -26.62 -11.47 27.26
C LYS A 212 -25.15 -11.59 26.89
N MET A 213 -24.84 -11.24 25.64
CA MET A 213 -23.47 -11.12 25.12
C MET A 213 -23.24 -9.65 24.76
N ILE A 214 -22.14 -9.07 25.25
CA ILE A 214 -21.76 -7.69 24.94
C ILE A 214 -20.40 -7.68 24.26
N GLY A 215 -20.26 -6.90 23.20
CA GLY A 215 -19.05 -6.91 22.39
C GLY A 215 -18.80 -5.63 21.64
N LEU A 216 -17.68 -5.65 20.93
CA LEU A 216 -17.26 -4.62 20.01
C LEU A 216 -16.80 -5.25 18.69
N SER A 217 -16.96 -4.49 17.62
CA SER A 217 -16.58 -4.83 16.25
C SER A 217 -15.80 -3.67 15.65
N LEU A 218 -14.71 -4.00 14.96
CA LEU A 218 -13.78 -3.07 14.34
C LEU A 218 -13.57 -3.45 12.88
N ASP A 219 -13.59 -2.46 12.00
CA ASP A 219 -13.16 -2.63 10.61
C ASP A 219 -11.63 -2.72 10.56
N ILE A 220 -11.11 -3.83 10.05
CA ILE A 220 -9.67 -4.07 9.85
C ILE A 220 -9.32 -4.19 8.36
N THR A 221 -10.22 -3.78 7.47
CA THR A 221 -10.02 -3.87 6.01
C THR A 221 -8.81 -3.08 5.57
N GLU A 222 -8.72 -1.79 5.93
CA GLU A 222 -7.60 -0.93 5.53
C GLU A 222 -6.25 -1.49 6.00
N ARG A 223 -6.18 -1.94 7.27
CA ARG A 223 -4.97 -2.58 7.82
C ARG A 223 -4.58 -3.81 7.01
N ARG A 224 -5.53 -4.72 6.75
CA ARG A 224 -5.26 -5.95 5.97
C ARG A 224 -4.88 -5.64 4.53
N THR A 225 -5.55 -4.69 3.88
CA THR A 225 -5.23 -4.29 2.50
C THR A 225 -3.84 -3.65 2.44
N ALA A 226 -3.46 -2.81 3.41
CA ALA A 226 -2.13 -2.23 3.47
C ALA A 226 -1.05 -3.30 3.74
N GLU A 227 -1.29 -4.23 4.66
CA GLU A 227 -0.39 -5.36 4.93
C GLU A 227 -0.22 -6.28 3.70
N ALA A 228 -1.31 -6.58 2.99
CA ALA A 228 -1.27 -7.37 1.77
C ALA A 228 -0.53 -6.62 0.64
N ALA A 229 -0.83 -5.35 0.43
CA ALA A 229 -0.15 -4.53 -0.58
C ALA A 229 1.36 -4.39 -0.28
N LEU A 230 1.74 -4.25 1.00
CA LEU A 230 3.15 -4.25 1.40
C LEU A 230 3.81 -5.59 1.07
N ARG A 231 3.18 -6.70 1.45
CA ARG A 231 3.68 -8.05 1.16
C ARG A 231 3.82 -8.31 -0.34
N ASP A 232 2.86 -7.86 -1.14
CA ASP A 232 2.91 -8.00 -2.60
C ASP A 232 4.01 -7.14 -3.21
N SER A 233 4.20 -5.91 -2.71
CA SER A 233 5.30 -5.03 -3.10
C SER A 233 6.67 -5.63 -2.75
N GLU A 234 6.83 -6.14 -1.52
CA GLU A 234 8.05 -6.82 -1.08
C GLU A 234 8.36 -8.06 -1.93
N ALA A 235 7.33 -8.87 -2.23
CA ALA A 235 7.48 -10.03 -3.10
C ALA A 235 7.87 -9.64 -4.53
N LEU A 236 7.27 -8.58 -5.08
CA LEU A 236 7.60 -8.05 -6.41
C LEU A 236 9.03 -7.52 -6.45
N LEU A 237 9.46 -6.76 -5.44
CA LEU A 237 10.83 -6.25 -5.33
C LEU A 237 11.85 -7.39 -5.22
N ALA A 238 11.58 -8.41 -4.38
CA ALA A 238 12.44 -9.58 -4.27
C ALA A 238 12.54 -10.34 -5.60
N LYS A 239 11.43 -10.44 -6.35
CA LYS A 239 11.44 -11.08 -7.67
C LYS A 239 12.21 -10.26 -8.71
N ALA A 240 12.07 -8.94 -8.69
CA ALA A 240 12.82 -8.03 -9.56
C ALA A 240 14.33 -8.15 -9.31
N GLN A 241 14.76 -8.18 -8.04
CA GLN A 241 16.15 -8.42 -7.64
C GLN A 241 16.68 -9.76 -8.17
N GLN A 242 15.90 -10.84 -8.04
CA GLN A 242 16.26 -12.15 -8.60
C GLN A 242 16.42 -12.14 -10.12
N ILE A 243 15.47 -11.51 -10.84
CA ILE A 243 15.53 -11.42 -12.31
C ILE A 243 16.76 -10.63 -12.76
N ALA A 244 17.05 -9.52 -12.07
CA ALA A 244 18.21 -8.69 -12.34
C ALA A 244 19.54 -9.27 -11.79
N ARG A 245 19.48 -10.38 -11.03
CA ARG A 245 20.60 -10.95 -10.27
C ARG A 245 21.35 -9.89 -9.46
N LEU A 246 20.56 -9.06 -8.77
CA LEU A 246 21.03 -7.90 -8.03
C LEU A 246 20.75 -8.12 -6.54
N GLY A 247 21.82 -8.28 -5.76
CA GLY A 247 21.75 -8.42 -4.31
C GLY A 247 22.17 -7.14 -3.61
N SER A 248 21.37 -6.64 -2.67
CA SER A 248 21.74 -5.51 -1.83
C SER A 248 22.40 -5.95 -0.53
N TRP A 249 23.26 -5.08 -0.01
CA TRP A 249 23.98 -5.29 1.24
C TRP A 249 24.06 -3.99 2.05
N VAL A 250 24.21 -4.13 3.36
CA VAL A 250 24.49 -3.08 4.32
C VAL A 250 25.62 -3.56 5.22
N TRP A 251 26.61 -2.72 5.43
CA TRP A 251 27.75 -2.99 6.28
C TRP A 251 28.02 -1.81 7.20
N GLU A 252 28.17 -2.08 8.49
CA GLU A 252 28.59 -1.09 9.48
C GLU A 252 30.09 -1.29 9.74
N PRO A 253 30.96 -0.35 9.32
CA PRO A 253 32.39 -0.46 9.56
C PRO A 253 32.71 -0.57 11.06
N GLY A 254 33.46 -1.60 11.44
CA GLY A 254 33.75 -1.94 12.84
C GLY A 254 32.82 -3.01 13.44
N SER A 255 31.72 -3.34 12.77
CA SER A 255 30.96 -4.57 13.00
C SER A 255 31.47 -5.66 12.06
N ASP A 256 31.58 -6.88 12.58
CA ASP A 256 31.87 -8.06 11.76
C ASP A 256 30.64 -8.48 10.94
N ALA A 257 29.43 -8.00 11.22
CA ALA A 257 28.21 -8.45 10.56
C ALA A 257 27.83 -7.55 9.37
N CYS A 258 27.70 -8.16 8.19
CA CYS A 258 27.10 -7.57 7.00
C CYS A 258 25.66 -8.09 6.86
N ARG A 259 24.69 -7.18 6.66
CA ARG A 259 23.31 -7.54 6.39
C ARG A 259 23.08 -7.61 4.89
N TRP A 260 22.76 -8.80 4.40
CA TRP A 260 22.59 -9.07 2.97
C TRP A 260 21.15 -9.49 2.67
N THR A 261 20.66 -9.06 1.50
CA THR A 261 19.45 -9.63 0.90
C THR A 261 19.65 -11.09 0.53
N ASP A 262 18.57 -11.85 0.43
CA ASP A 262 18.63 -13.26 0.02
C ASP A 262 19.28 -13.43 -1.35
N GLU A 263 19.11 -12.46 -2.25
CA GLU A 263 19.73 -12.53 -3.57
C GLU A 263 21.26 -12.35 -3.51
N ALA A 264 21.77 -11.49 -2.65
CA ALA A 264 23.22 -11.39 -2.43
C ALA A 264 23.82 -12.73 -1.95
N TYR A 265 23.12 -13.46 -1.07
CA TYR A 265 23.56 -14.83 -0.72
C TYR A 265 23.59 -15.76 -1.94
N ARG A 266 22.55 -15.74 -2.79
CA ARG A 266 22.46 -16.60 -3.98
C ARG A 266 23.52 -16.27 -5.02
N ILE A 267 23.87 -14.99 -5.19
CA ILE A 267 24.96 -14.54 -6.07
C ILE A 267 26.30 -15.17 -5.63
N PHE A 268 26.53 -15.29 -4.34
CA PHE A 268 27.74 -15.89 -3.77
C PHE A 268 27.65 -17.42 -3.60
N GLY A 269 26.56 -18.05 -4.04
CA GLY A 269 26.35 -19.49 -3.93
C GLY A 269 26.07 -19.98 -2.51
N TRP A 270 25.59 -19.11 -1.62
CA TRP A 270 25.29 -19.42 -0.23
C TRP A 270 23.80 -19.59 0.01
N VAL A 271 23.45 -20.40 1.02
CA VAL A 271 22.06 -20.54 1.48
C VAL A 271 21.64 -19.23 2.17
N PRO A 272 20.53 -18.59 1.74
CA PRO A 272 20.08 -17.33 2.33
C PRO A 272 19.90 -17.41 3.84
N GLN A 273 20.44 -16.41 4.55
CA GLN A 273 20.33 -16.23 6.01
C GLN A 273 20.79 -17.40 6.90
N ALA A 274 21.39 -18.46 6.33
CA ALA A 274 21.81 -19.64 7.08
C ALA A 274 23.02 -19.35 8.00
N THR A 275 23.85 -18.39 7.62
CA THR A 275 25.01 -17.97 8.42
C THR A 275 25.30 -16.51 8.13
N PRO A 276 25.50 -15.66 9.16
CA PRO A 276 25.85 -14.26 8.97
C PRO A 276 27.05 -14.09 8.04
N VAL A 277 27.00 -13.07 7.19
CA VAL A 277 28.12 -12.69 6.34
C VAL A 277 29.03 -11.76 7.13
N THR A 278 30.32 -12.04 7.10
CA THR A 278 31.35 -11.15 7.64
C THR A 278 32.22 -10.59 6.54
N MET A 279 32.91 -9.49 6.82
CA MET A 279 33.84 -8.87 5.85
C MET A 279 34.92 -9.88 5.44
N ALA A 280 35.48 -10.64 6.38
CA ALA A 280 36.44 -11.70 6.11
C ALA A 280 35.87 -12.76 5.14
N ARG A 281 34.63 -13.21 5.38
CA ARG A 281 33.97 -14.22 4.53
C ARG A 281 33.69 -13.69 3.12
N TYR A 282 33.27 -12.43 3.01
CA TYR A 282 33.07 -11.77 1.72
C TYR A 282 34.38 -11.73 0.92
N LEU A 283 35.48 -11.26 1.53
CA LEU A 283 36.79 -11.19 0.87
C LEU A 283 37.33 -12.57 0.49
N ASP A 284 37.06 -13.60 1.30
CA ASP A 284 37.46 -14.97 1.00
C ASP A 284 36.72 -15.57 -0.20
N ALA A 285 35.51 -15.11 -0.52
CA ALA A 285 34.80 -15.52 -1.72
C ALA A 285 35.42 -14.92 -3.01
N ILE A 286 36.12 -13.79 -2.90
CA ILE A 286 36.76 -13.12 -4.04
C ILE A 286 38.00 -13.92 -4.45
N VAL A 287 38.25 -14.03 -5.76
CA VAL A 287 39.45 -14.73 -6.25
C VAL A 287 40.73 -14.03 -5.77
N PRO A 288 41.82 -14.76 -5.48
CA PRO A 288 43.04 -14.16 -4.90
C PRO A 288 43.62 -12.97 -5.68
N ALA A 289 43.47 -12.97 -7.01
CA ALA A 289 43.95 -11.89 -7.88
C ALA A 289 43.25 -10.54 -7.65
N ASP A 290 41.98 -10.57 -7.20
CA ASP A 290 41.15 -9.36 -7.04
C ASP A 290 41.08 -8.85 -5.59
N ARG A 291 41.32 -9.72 -4.59
CA ARG A 291 41.12 -9.41 -3.16
C ARG A 291 41.76 -8.11 -2.70
N ALA A 292 43.05 -7.93 -2.96
CA ALA A 292 43.80 -6.76 -2.50
C ALA A 292 43.28 -5.45 -3.12
N ARG A 293 42.86 -5.51 -4.38
CA ARG A 293 42.28 -4.38 -5.10
C ARG A 293 40.91 -4.01 -4.56
N VAL A 294 40.03 -5.00 -4.35
CA VAL A 294 38.69 -4.77 -3.80
C VAL A 294 38.77 -4.20 -2.39
N GLN A 295 39.62 -4.79 -1.52
CA GLN A 295 39.83 -4.27 -0.17
C GLN A 295 40.25 -2.79 -0.17
N ALA A 296 41.23 -2.43 -1.01
CA ALA A 296 41.69 -1.05 -1.09
C ALA A 296 40.59 -0.06 -1.53
N VAL A 297 39.72 -0.47 -2.45
CA VAL A 297 38.57 0.34 -2.88
C VAL A 297 37.57 0.54 -1.73
N LEU A 298 37.26 -0.52 -0.98
CA LEU A 298 36.37 -0.44 0.17
C LEU A 298 36.94 0.46 1.27
N ASP A 299 38.23 0.31 1.61
CA ASP A 299 38.92 1.14 2.61
C ASP A 299 38.92 2.62 2.20
N GLN A 300 39.15 2.89 0.91
CA GLN A 300 39.09 4.24 0.36
C GLN A 300 37.68 4.81 0.43
N ALA A 301 36.64 4.02 0.11
CA ALA A 301 35.26 4.47 0.16
C ALA A 301 34.84 4.84 1.59
N VAL A 302 35.21 4.03 2.59
CA VAL A 302 34.94 4.33 4.01
C VAL A 302 35.66 5.61 4.45
N THR A 303 36.93 5.78 4.04
CA THR A 303 37.75 6.94 4.43
C THR A 303 37.26 8.24 3.78
N THR A 304 37.02 8.20 2.47
CA THR A 304 36.66 9.37 1.65
C THR A 304 35.18 9.69 1.67
N ARG A 305 34.33 8.70 2.05
CA ARG A 305 32.87 8.77 2.04
C ARG A 305 32.28 9.04 0.65
N GLN A 306 33.02 8.71 -0.39
CA GLN A 306 32.58 8.82 -1.78
C GLN A 306 31.97 7.50 -2.25
N PRO A 307 30.97 7.53 -3.14
CA PRO A 307 30.51 6.34 -3.83
C PRO A 307 31.64 5.65 -4.58
N TYR A 308 31.59 4.32 -4.65
CA TYR A 308 32.57 3.53 -5.40
C TYR A 308 31.86 2.55 -6.33
N ARG A 309 32.61 2.14 -7.36
CA ARG A 309 32.26 1.06 -8.28
C ARG A 309 33.45 0.14 -8.43
N VAL A 310 33.23 -1.16 -8.33
CA VAL A 310 34.28 -2.16 -8.50
C VAL A 310 33.74 -3.41 -9.19
N GLU A 311 34.49 -3.91 -10.16
CA GLU A 311 34.25 -5.20 -10.78
C GLU A 311 35.30 -6.20 -10.29
N TYR A 312 34.87 -7.42 -9.96
CA TYR A 312 35.75 -8.49 -9.47
C TYR A 312 35.16 -9.87 -9.74
N THR A 313 35.98 -10.90 -9.60
CA THR A 313 35.55 -12.29 -9.77
C THR A 313 35.43 -12.97 -8.41
N ILE A 314 34.36 -13.73 -8.21
CA ILE A 314 34.19 -14.61 -7.05
C ILE A 314 34.33 -16.08 -7.44
N ALA A 315 34.74 -16.90 -6.49
CA ALA A 315 34.71 -18.36 -6.57
C ALA A 315 33.59 -18.90 -5.69
N LEU A 316 32.69 -19.66 -6.28
CA LEU A 316 31.55 -20.26 -5.59
C LEU A 316 31.97 -21.54 -4.86
N PRO A 317 31.18 -22.01 -3.87
CA PRO A 317 31.45 -23.27 -3.19
C PRO A 317 31.55 -24.50 -4.10
N ASP A 318 30.90 -24.46 -5.28
CA ASP A 318 30.96 -25.52 -6.29
C ASP A 318 32.19 -25.41 -7.23
N GLY A 319 33.02 -24.38 -7.04
CA GLY A 319 34.21 -24.11 -7.85
C GLY A 319 33.95 -23.30 -9.13
N THR A 320 32.69 -22.99 -9.45
CA THR A 320 32.37 -22.08 -10.55
C THR A 320 32.76 -20.65 -10.22
N ARG A 321 32.88 -19.80 -11.24
CA ARG A 321 33.24 -18.39 -11.07
C ARG A 321 32.11 -17.51 -11.54
N ARG A 322 31.94 -16.37 -10.86
CA ARG A 322 31.04 -15.30 -11.31
C ARG A 322 31.76 -13.97 -11.35
N HIS A 323 31.39 -13.16 -12.33
CA HIS A 323 31.82 -11.77 -12.45
C HIS A 323 30.80 -10.88 -11.75
N ILE A 324 31.27 -10.14 -10.76
CA ILE A 324 30.43 -9.26 -9.93
C ILE A 324 30.76 -7.82 -10.27
N HIS A 325 29.72 -7.03 -10.52
CA HIS A 325 29.77 -5.58 -10.50
C HIS A 325 29.14 -5.12 -9.20
N GLU A 326 29.93 -4.47 -8.35
CA GLU A 326 29.47 -3.91 -7.08
C GLU A 326 29.57 -2.39 -7.07
N GLU A 327 28.53 -1.76 -6.52
CA GLU A 327 28.49 -0.34 -6.22
C GLU A 327 28.05 -0.14 -4.78
N GLY A 328 28.64 0.85 -4.12
CA GLY A 328 28.27 1.20 -2.76
C GLY A 328 28.57 2.64 -2.40
N GLU A 329 27.90 3.13 -1.36
CA GLU A 329 28.00 4.49 -0.86
C GLU A 329 27.75 4.55 0.65
N ALA A 330 28.14 5.67 1.27
CA ALA A 330 27.87 5.94 2.68
C ALA A 330 26.43 6.44 2.86
N GLN A 331 25.64 5.74 3.68
CA GLN A 331 24.24 6.12 3.96
C GLN A 331 24.13 7.41 4.78
N ASP A 332 25.03 7.60 5.75
CA ASP A 332 25.19 8.86 6.48
C ASP A 332 26.64 9.31 6.41
N PRO A 333 26.99 10.18 5.43
CA PRO A 333 28.35 10.70 5.28
C PRO A 333 28.80 11.56 6.47
N THR A 334 27.88 12.05 7.31
CA THR A 334 28.24 12.94 8.44
C THR A 334 28.60 12.17 9.70
N ALA A 335 28.26 10.88 9.76
CA ALA A 335 28.61 10.02 10.88
C ALA A 335 30.13 9.82 11.01
N ALA A 336 30.59 9.64 12.26
CA ALA A 336 31.99 9.34 12.56
C ALA A 336 32.43 8.02 11.90
N THR A 337 31.55 7.02 11.91
CA THR A 337 31.69 5.72 11.23
C THR A 337 30.46 5.52 10.32
N PRO A 338 30.57 5.81 9.01
CA PRO A 338 29.42 5.76 8.12
C PRO A 338 29.00 4.31 7.84
N THR A 339 27.71 4.01 8.01
CA THR A 339 27.12 2.76 7.48
C THR A 339 27.22 2.79 5.95
N MET A 340 27.78 1.73 5.38
CA MET A 340 27.91 1.54 3.94
C MET A 340 26.72 0.72 3.42
N ILE A 341 26.14 1.15 2.30
CA ILE A 341 25.08 0.42 1.61
C ILE A 341 25.47 0.24 0.15
N GLY A 342 24.97 -0.82 -0.49
CA GLY A 342 25.25 -1.01 -1.89
C GLY A 342 24.54 -2.21 -2.50
N ALA A 343 24.91 -2.49 -3.74
CA ALA A 343 24.39 -3.59 -4.52
C ALA A 343 25.53 -4.31 -5.26
N ALA A 344 25.42 -5.63 -5.32
CA ALA A 344 26.27 -6.51 -6.09
C ALA A 344 25.41 -7.20 -7.17
N GLN A 345 25.84 -7.11 -8.42
CA GLN A 345 25.17 -7.71 -9.57
C GLN A 345 26.04 -8.81 -10.16
N ASP A 346 25.45 -9.97 -10.44
CA ASP A 346 26.08 -11.01 -11.25
C ASP A 346 26.00 -10.63 -12.74
N VAL A 347 27.13 -10.22 -13.31
CA VAL A 347 27.30 -9.82 -14.72
C VAL A 347 28.01 -10.89 -15.55
N THR A 348 28.04 -12.14 -15.08
CA THR A 348 28.76 -13.23 -15.74
C THR A 348 28.24 -13.48 -17.15
N ALA A 349 26.92 -13.46 -17.35
CA ALA A 349 26.32 -13.73 -18.65
C ALA A 349 26.72 -12.67 -19.70
N GLU A 350 26.78 -11.41 -19.29
CA GLU A 350 27.18 -10.27 -20.09
C GLU A 350 28.65 -10.36 -20.47
N VAL A 351 29.52 -10.67 -19.50
CA VAL A 351 30.96 -10.84 -19.73
C VAL A 351 31.22 -12.02 -20.67
N GLU A 352 30.56 -13.17 -20.47
CA GLU A 352 30.68 -14.35 -21.32
C GLU A 352 30.17 -14.10 -22.74
N ALA A 353 29.03 -13.43 -22.89
CA ALA A 353 28.49 -13.07 -24.21
C ALA A 353 29.43 -12.12 -24.96
N GLN A 354 29.99 -11.12 -24.26
CA GLN A 354 30.95 -10.19 -24.85
C GLN A 354 32.25 -10.88 -25.24
N ALA A 355 32.73 -11.82 -24.42
CA ALA A 355 33.92 -12.61 -24.73
C ALA A 355 33.69 -13.52 -25.93
N ALA A 356 32.55 -14.21 -26.00
CA ALA A 356 32.17 -15.06 -27.13
C ALA A 356 32.02 -14.25 -28.43
N PHE A 357 31.43 -13.07 -28.36
CA PHE A 357 31.34 -12.16 -29.52
C PHE A 357 32.72 -11.76 -30.02
N ARG A 358 33.61 -11.32 -29.12
CA ARG A 358 34.99 -10.95 -29.46
C ARG A 358 35.78 -12.11 -30.04
N ASP A 359 35.64 -13.31 -29.49
CA ASP A 359 36.29 -14.53 -29.99
C ASP A 359 35.78 -14.90 -31.39
N SER A 360 34.46 -14.83 -31.62
CA SER A 360 33.86 -15.04 -32.94
C SER A 360 34.35 -14.01 -33.97
N GLU A 361 34.39 -12.73 -33.61
CA GLU A 361 34.91 -11.66 -34.46
C GLU A 361 36.38 -11.87 -34.81
N ALA A 362 37.20 -12.24 -33.81
CA ALA A 362 38.62 -12.53 -34.01
C ALA A 362 38.83 -13.72 -34.96
N LYS A 363 38.08 -14.81 -34.77
CA LYS A 363 38.12 -15.99 -35.66
C LYS A 363 37.77 -15.64 -37.11
N LEU A 364 36.69 -14.87 -37.33
CA LEU A 364 36.28 -14.43 -38.66
C LEU A 364 37.33 -13.52 -39.31
N ARG A 365 37.90 -12.59 -38.55
CA ARG A 365 39.00 -11.72 -39.03
C ARG A 365 40.21 -12.55 -39.44
N THR A 366 40.62 -13.53 -38.63
CA THR A 366 41.74 -14.41 -38.94
C THR A 366 41.49 -15.22 -40.22
N LEU A 367 40.28 -15.77 -40.41
CA LEU A 367 39.93 -16.47 -41.65
C LEU A 367 40.02 -15.55 -42.87
N PHE A 368 39.44 -14.34 -42.79
CA PHE A 368 39.52 -13.38 -43.88
C PHE A 368 40.98 -13.03 -44.24
N GLU A 369 41.83 -12.81 -43.23
CA GLU A 369 43.21 -12.37 -43.42
C GLU A 369 44.17 -13.47 -43.89
N GLN A 370 43.96 -14.73 -43.49
CA GLN A 370 44.94 -15.82 -43.69
C GLN A 370 44.59 -16.79 -44.82
N VAL A 371 43.35 -16.82 -45.31
CA VAL A 371 42.95 -17.74 -46.38
C VAL A 371 43.74 -17.45 -47.67
N PRO A 372 44.32 -18.47 -48.33
CA PRO A 372 45.14 -18.29 -49.52
C PRO A 372 44.31 -18.11 -50.80
N VAL A 373 43.26 -17.30 -50.71
CA VAL A 373 42.32 -16.95 -51.79
C VAL A 373 42.01 -15.46 -51.65
N GLY A 374 41.86 -14.76 -52.77
CA GLY A 374 41.56 -13.34 -52.76
C GLY A 374 40.12 -13.13 -52.37
N ILE A 375 39.85 -12.35 -51.33
CA ILE A 375 38.48 -12.02 -50.93
C ILE A 375 38.35 -10.50 -50.91
N ALA A 376 37.33 -9.99 -51.61
CA ALA A 376 36.96 -8.59 -51.58
C ALA A 376 35.48 -8.42 -51.21
N GLN A 377 35.22 -7.45 -50.36
CA GLN A 377 33.90 -6.89 -50.18
C GLN A 377 33.77 -5.69 -51.13
N VAL A 378 32.72 -5.64 -51.92
CA VAL A 378 32.55 -4.66 -52.99
C VAL A 378 31.18 -3.99 -52.87
N SER A 379 31.08 -2.68 -53.08
CA SER A 379 29.80 -1.96 -53.05
C SER A 379 28.89 -2.33 -54.22
N LEU A 380 27.62 -1.94 -54.15
CA LEU A 380 26.67 -2.16 -55.25
C LEU A 380 27.03 -1.38 -56.52
N GLU A 381 27.88 -0.36 -56.41
CA GLU A 381 28.45 0.42 -57.52
C GLU A 381 29.80 -0.16 -58.00
N GLY A 382 30.25 -1.26 -57.41
CA GLY A 382 31.43 -2.00 -57.86
C GLY A 382 32.75 -1.54 -57.24
N ARG A 383 32.73 -0.62 -56.27
CA ARG A 383 33.94 -0.15 -55.56
C ARG A 383 34.40 -1.17 -54.53
N CYS A 384 35.70 -1.42 -54.44
CA CYS A 384 36.24 -2.25 -53.36
C CYS A 384 36.05 -1.54 -52.01
N LEU A 385 35.37 -2.17 -51.07
CA LEU A 385 35.22 -1.70 -49.69
C LEU A 385 36.34 -2.25 -48.82
N ARG A 386 36.64 -3.55 -48.97
CA ARG A 386 37.71 -4.24 -48.27
C ARG A 386 38.32 -5.32 -49.14
N ALA A 387 39.60 -5.58 -48.98
CA ALA A 387 40.32 -6.65 -49.65
C ALA A 387 41.23 -7.37 -48.65
N ASN A 388 41.23 -8.70 -48.67
CA ASN A 388 42.15 -9.43 -47.80
C ASN A 388 43.61 -9.29 -48.26
N PRO A 389 44.58 -9.60 -47.38
CA PRO A 389 46.01 -9.48 -47.70
C PRO A 389 46.42 -10.33 -48.91
N TRP A 390 45.80 -11.48 -49.12
CA TRP A 390 46.10 -12.35 -50.25
C TRP A 390 45.73 -11.70 -51.59
N LEU A 391 44.54 -11.06 -51.69
CA LEU A 391 44.16 -10.32 -52.89
C LEU A 391 45.10 -9.14 -53.17
N CYS A 392 45.48 -8.40 -52.12
CA CYS A 392 46.45 -7.31 -52.22
C CYS A 392 47.79 -7.82 -52.79
N LYS A 393 48.26 -8.97 -52.31
CA LYS A 393 49.49 -9.62 -52.77
C LYS A 393 49.36 -10.12 -54.22
N LEU A 394 48.24 -10.73 -54.58
CA LEU A 394 47.96 -11.24 -55.93
C LEU A 394 48.03 -10.10 -56.98
N LEU A 395 47.42 -8.95 -56.65
CA LEU A 395 47.34 -7.79 -57.55
C LEU A 395 48.54 -6.86 -57.44
N GLY A 396 49.42 -7.05 -56.45
CA GLY A 396 50.57 -6.18 -56.20
C GLY A 396 50.17 -4.75 -55.82
N GLN A 397 49.02 -4.58 -55.16
CA GLN A 397 48.47 -3.27 -54.77
C GLN A 397 48.04 -3.28 -53.29
N PRO A 398 48.28 -2.20 -52.53
CA PRO A 398 47.77 -2.09 -51.17
C PRO A 398 46.24 -1.95 -51.16
N GLU A 399 45.59 -2.37 -50.08
CA GLU A 399 44.13 -2.28 -49.91
C GLU A 399 43.61 -0.86 -50.18
N ALA A 400 44.31 0.17 -49.67
CA ALA A 400 43.96 1.57 -49.89
C ALA A 400 43.90 1.97 -51.38
N ALA A 401 44.74 1.36 -52.24
CA ALA A 401 44.67 1.60 -53.68
C ALA A 401 43.53 0.84 -54.34
N LEU A 402 43.25 -0.39 -53.88
CA LEU A 402 42.10 -1.18 -54.32
C LEU A 402 40.78 -0.49 -53.97
N GLN A 403 40.69 0.13 -52.78
CA GLN A 403 39.51 0.87 -52.32
C GLN A 403 39.15 2.10 -53.18
N GLN A 404 40.12 2.62 -53.93
CA GLN A 404 39.90 3.72 -54.86
C GLN A 404 39.51 3.25 -56.27
N ARG A 405 39.43 1.94 -56.49
CA ARG A 405 39.14 1.32 -57.79
C ARG A 405 37.87 0.47 -57.70
N THR A 406 37.28 0.25 -58.86
CA THR A 406 36.25 -0.76 -59.03
C THR A 406 36.88 -2.08 -59.46
N LEU A 407 36.21 -3.20 -59.20
CA LEU A 407 36.65 -4.50 -59.71
C LEU A 407 36.74 -4.52 -61.26
N LEU A 408 35.91 -3.70 -61.91
CA LEU A 408 35.91 -3.52 -63.36
C LEU A 408 37.15 -2.79 -63.86
N ASP A 409 37.67 -1.81 -63.11
CA ASP A 409 38.94 -1.11 -63.44
C ASP A 409 40.15 -2.06 -63.40
N LEU A 410 40.03 -3.16 -62.66
CA LEU A 410 41.05 -4.19 -62.55
C LEU A 410 40.86 -5.29 -63.60
N THR A 411 39.78 -5.30 -64.38
CA THR A 411 39.53 -6.33 -65.39
C THR A 411 40.23 -5.97 -66.69
N HIS A 412 40.93 -6.94 -67.32
CA HIS A 412 41.55 -6.73 -68.62
C HIS A 412 40.51 -6.32 -69.69
N ARG A 413 40.90 -5.48 -70.65
CA ARG A 413 39.98 -4.91 -71.65
C ARG A 413 39.20 -5.97 -72.44
N ASP A 414 39.84 -7.08 -72.76
CA ASP A 414 39.23 -8.18 -73.51
C ASP A 414 38.13 -8.91 -72.73
N ASP A 415 38.21 -8.90 -71.40
CA ASP A 415 37.24 -9.57 -70.51
C ASP A 415 36.18 -8.62 -69.96
N LEU A 416 36.39 -7.30 -70.06
CA LEU A 416 35.54 -6.28 -69.44
C LEU A 416 34.07 -6.37 -69.88
N ALA A 417 33.81 -6.53 -71.18
CA ALA A 417 32.44 -6.65 -71.71
C ALA A 417 31.71 -7.89 -71.16
N ARG A 418 32.45 -8.99 -70.94
CA ARG A 418 31.89 -10.22 -70.37
C ARG A 418 31.62 -10.06 -68.87
N HIS A 419 32.53 -9.41 -68.15
CA HIS A 419 32.37 -9.13 -66.73
C HIS A 419 31.18 -8.19 -66.45
N LEU A 420 31.04 -7.11 -67.23
CA LEU A 420 29.93 -6.14 -67.12
C LEU A 420 28.56 -6.81 -67.30
N ARG A 421 28.42 -7.74 -68.24
CA ARG A 421 27.17 -8.49 -68.44
C ARG A 421 26.78 -9.30 -67.20
N GLN A 422 27.71 -10.09 -66.68
CA GLN A 422 27.49 -10.90 -65.48
C GLN A 422 27.19 -10.05 -64.24
N TYR A 423 27.91 -8.94 -64.09
CA TYR A 423 27.67 -7.97 -63.03
C TYR A 423 26.26 -7.37 -63.08
N GLY A 424 25.80 -7.01 -64.28
CA GLY A 424 24.44 -6.51 -64.50
C GLY A 424 23.35 -7.54 -64.19
N GLU A 425 23.53 -8.80 -64.61
CA GLU A 425 22.60 -9.90 -64.32
C GLU A 425 22.48 -10.18 -62.80
N LEU A 426 23.59 -10.08 -62.06
CA LEU A 426 23.62 -10.22 -60.61
C LEU A 426 22.85 -9.09 -59.91
N LEU A 427 23.10 -7.83 -60.28
CA LEU A 427 22.40 -6.68 -59.69
C LEU A 427 20.92 -6.61 -60.06
N ALA A 428 20.56 -7.06 -61.27
CA ALA A 428 19.17 -7.22 -61.70
C ALA A 428 18.46 -8.38 -60.97
N GLY A 429 19.19 -9.18 -60.17
CA GLY A 429 18.65 -10.35 -59.47
C GLY A 429 18.29 -11.51 -60.39
N THR A 430 18.79 -11.52 -61.63
CA THR A 430 18.55 -12.60 -62.60
C THR A 430 19.34 -13.85 -62.21
N VAL A 431 20.51 -13.67 -61.59
CA VAL A 431 21.33 -14.74 -61.01
C VAL A 431 21.71 -14.39 -59.57
N PRO A 432 21.82 -15.37 -58.65
CA PRO A 432 22.22 -15.11 -57.25
C PRO A 432 23.74 -14.97 -57.09
N THR A 433 24.50 -15.60 -57.99
CA THR A 433 25.97 -15.66 -58.01
C THR A 433 26.42 -15.87 -59.45
N TYR A 434 27.56 -15.28 -59.85
CA TYR A 434 28.25 -15.67 -61.08
C TYR A 434 29.69 -16.12 -60.79
N ALA A 435 30.24 -16.93 -61.69
CA ALA A 435 31.64 -17.29 -61.70
C ALA A 435 32.21 -17.15 -63.11
N LEU A 436 33.36 -16.51 -63.23
CA LEU A 436 33.97 -16.20 -64.51
C LEU A 436 35.49 -16.31 -64.45
N SER A 437 36.09 -16.99 -65.43
CA SER A 437 37.54 -16.92 -65.65
C SER A 437 37.86 -15.67 -66.46
N LEU A 438 38.76 -14.82 -65.96
CA LEU A 438 39.19 -13.58 -66.62
C LEU A 438 40.63 -13.23 -66.24
N GLN A 439 41.19 -12.25 -66.93
CA GLN A 439 42.46 -11.64 -66.60
C GLN A 439 42.24 -10.39 -65.73
N LEU A 440 42.83 -10.36 -64.53
CA LEU A 440 42.94 -9.14 -63.73
C LEU A 440 44.26 -8.43 -64.00
N VAL A 441 44.27 -7.10 -63.96
CA VAL A 441 45.43 -6.25 -64.18
C VAL A 441 46.06 -5.90 -62.83
N ARG A 442 47.34 -6.22 -62.67
CA ARG A 442 48.16 -5.89 -61.49
C ARG A 442 48.59 -4.42 -61.50
N GLY A 443 49.12 -3.95 -60.37
CA GLY A 443 49.64 -2.58 -60.25
C GLY A 443 50.80 -2.22 -61.17
N ASP A 444 51.56 -3.22 -61.65
CA ASP A 444 52.62 -3.05 -62.64
C ASP A 444 52.13 -3.08 -64.10
N GLY A 445 50.82 -3.28 -64.32
CA GLY A 445 50.20 -3.39 -65.64
C GLY A 445 50.19 -4.81 -66.23
N SER A 446 50.80 -5.80 -65.57
CA SER A 446 50.74 -7.20 -66.02
C SER A 446 49.35 -7.81 -65.78
N ALA A 447 48.97 -8.80 -66.58
CA ALA A 447 47.72 -9.54 -66.41
C ALA A 447 47.94 -10.83 -65.60
N VAL A 448 46.96 -11.23 -64.80
CA VAL A 448 46.93 -12.49 -64.06
C VAL A 448 45.63 -13.26 -64.32
N PRO A 449 45.70 -14.53 -64.76
CA PRO A 449 44.52 -15.36 -64.97
C PRO A 449 43.91 -15.76 -63.63
N VAL A 450 42.65 -15.43 -63.44
CA VAL A 450 41.91 -15.72 -62.22
C VAL A 450 40.50 -16.21 -62.52
N ARG A 451 39.92 -16.91 -61.55
CA ARG A 451 38.51 -17.20 -61.49
C ARG A 451 37.90 -16.27 -60.46
N VAL A 452 37.02 -15.40 -60.91
CA VAL A 452 36.26 -14.47 -60.07
C VAL A 452 34.88 -15.05 -59.84
N THR A 453 34.52 -15.27 -58.59
CA THR A 453 33.17 -15.67 -58.18
C THR A 453 32.59 -14.55 -57.34
N THR A 454 31.44 -14.00 -57.74
CA THR A 454 30.81 -12.89 -57.04
C THR A 454 29.37 -13.21 -56.71
N SER A 455 29.01 -13.02 -55.45
CA SER A 455 27.65 -13.20 -54.93
C SER A 455 27.14 -11.91 -54.28
N LEU A 456 25.82 -11.72 -54.31
CA LEU A 456 25.17 -10.57 -53.67
C LEU A 456 24.76 -10.90 -52.23
N ALA A 457 25.38 -10.22 -51.27
CA ALA A 457 24.99 -10.29 -49.87
C ALA A 457 23.74 -9.45 -49.64
N ARG A 458 22.76 -10.05 -48.95
CA ARG A 458 21.47 -9.44 -48.64
C ARG A 458 21.26 -9.36 -47.14
N ASP A 459 20.48 -8.37 -46.73
CA ASP A 459 20.03 -8.24 -45.36
C ASP A 459 19.11 -9.42 -44.99
N PRO A 460 19.38 -10.17 -43.89
CA PRO A 460 18.59 -11.34 -43.54
C PRO A 460 17.13 -11.04 -43.17
N ALA A 461 16.82 -9.81 -42.73
CA ALA A 461 15.49 -9.43 -42.27
C ALA A 461 14.65 -8.79 -43.38
N THR A 462 15.30 -8.04 -44.29
CA THR A 462 14.61 -7.23 -45.31
C THR A 462 14.86 -7.71 -46.74
N GLU A 463 15.76 -8.67 -46.95
CA GLU A 463 16.26 -9.14 -48.26
C GLU A 463 16.90 -8.05 -49.15
N ALA A 464 17.08 -6.85 -48.61
CA ALA A 464 17.67 -5.72 -49.32
C ALA A 464 19.14 -6.02 -49.68
N PRO A 465 19.60 -5.66 -50.89
CA PRO A 465 21.00 -5.82 -51.27
C PRO A 465 21.90 -4.92 -50.41
N LEU A 466 22.96 -5.49 -49.83
CA LEU A 466 23.89 -4.75 -48.97
C LEU A 466 25.21 -4.45 -49.70
N HIS A 467 25.87 -5.50 -50.16
CA HIS A 467 27.16 -5.44 -50.83
C HIS A 467 27.41 -6.75 -51.57
N LEU A 468 28.48 -6.80 -52.35
CA LEU A 468 28.93 -7.98 -53.08
C LEU A 468 30.11 -8.61 -52.36
N ILE A 469 30.15 -9.94 -52.34
CA ILE A 469 31.30 -10.71 -51.88
C ILE A 469 31.95 -11.32 -53.11
N THR A 470 33.20 -10.95 -53.37
CA THR A 470 33.98 -11.44 -54.51
C THR A 470 35.13 -12.29 -54.03
N VAL A 471 35.20 -13.51 -54.54
CA VAL A 471 36.27 -14.48 -54.31
C VAL A 471 37.09 -14.59 -55.60
N VAL A 472 38.40 -14.47 -55.49
CA VAL A 472 39.35 -14.45 -56.60
C VAL A 472 40.37 -15.55 -56.38
N ASP A 473 40.24 -16.61 -57.17
CA ASP A 473 41.16 -17.75 -57.18
C ASP A 473 42.11 -17.64 -58.37
N LEU A 474 43.38 -18.03 -58.18
CA LEU A 474 44.30 -18.21 -59.30
C LEU A 474 43.84 -19.39 -60.16
N VAL A 475 43.82 -19.20 -61.49
CA VAL A 475 43.61 -20.32 -62.42
C VAL A 475 45.00 -20.92 -62.69
N PRO A 476 45.23 -22.22 -62.41
CA PRO A 476 46.49 -22.85 -62.73
C PRO A 476 46.76 -22.74 -64.23
N GLU A 477 47.98 -22.37 -64.61
CA GLU A 477 48.39 -22.44 -66.01
C GLU A 477 48.26 -23.90 -66.49
N ALA A 478 47.56 -24.09 -67.60
CA ALA A 478 47.46 -25.40 -68.23
C ALA A 478 48.83 -25.80 -68.78
N GLY A 479 49.59 -26.58 -68.01
CA GLY A 479 50.76 -27.31 -68.48
C GLY A 479 52.11 -26.87 -67.90
N ALA A 480 52.46 -27.44 -66.74
CA ALA A 480 53.84 -27.80 -66.42
C ALA A 480 53.80 -29.23 -65.85
N SER A 481 53.59 -30.19 -66.76
CA SER A 481 53.80 -31.62 -66.54
C SER A 481 55.14 -32.04 -67.13
#